data_AF-A0A830B7C5-F1
#
_entry.id   AF-A0A830B7C5-F1
#
_cell.length_a   1.000
_cell.length_b   1.000
_cell.length_c   1.000
_cell.angle_alpha   90.00
_cell.angle_beta   90.00
_cell.angle_gamma   90.00
#
_symmetry.space_group_name_H-M   'P 1'
#
loop_
_entity.id
_entity.type
_entity.pdbx_description
1 polymer ?
#
loop_
_entity_poly.entity_id
_entity_poly.type
_entity_poly.pdbx_seq_one_letter_code
_entity_poly.pdbx_strand_id
1 'polypeptide(L)'
;MYTQTMKDEVLLVRAMVDEEQVEVLIFKGVSSCLSYRTSSDPSRSVVPAKAVIESIDRVRGPFDPSNIHYIEKGLTFDAFKNRLRNKN
;
A
#
# COMPACT_ATOMS: atom_id res chain seq x y z
N MET A 1 12.07 -5.38 3.21
CA MET A 1 10.75 -5.17 2.58
C MET A 1 9.68 -5.34 3.69
N TYR A 2 8.88 -4.32 4.02
CA TYR A 2 8.13 -4.25 5.29
C TYR A 2 7.11 -5.38 5.52
N THR A 3 6.26 -5.68 4.54
CA THR A 3 5.23 -6.73 4.65
C THR A 3 5.80 -8.16 4.64
N GLN A 4 7.11 -8.34 4.40
CA GLN A 4 7.77 -9.64 4.59
C GLN A 4 8.11 -9.90 6.07
N THR A 5 8.29 -8.82 6.84
CA THR A 5 8.54 -8.89 8.29
C THR A 5 7.23 -8.92 9.09
N MET A 6 6.18 -8.25 8.60
CA MET A 6 4.85 -8.21 9.23
C MET A 6 3.87 -9.10 8.45
N LYS A 7 3.91 -10.41 8.72
CA LYS A 7 3.13 -11.43 7.96
C LYS A 7 1.61 -11.25 8.08
N ASP A 8 1.15 -10.58 9.13
CA ASP A 8 -0.27 -10.36 9.43
C ASP A 8 -0.73 -8.93 9.14
N GLU A 9 0.04 -8.16 8.37
CA GLU A 9 -0.30 -6.80 7.99
C GLU A 9 -0.28 -6.61 6.47
N VAL A 10 -1.27 -5.86 6.01
CA VAL A 10 -1.45 -5.44 4.63
C VAL A 10 -1.47 -3.92 4.64
N LEU A 11 -0.87 -3.30 3.63
CA LEU A 11 -0.95 -1.86 3.44
C LEU A 11 -1.90 -1.56 2.29
N LEU A 12 -2.80 -0.61 2.52
CA LEU A 12 -3.63 -0.02 1.48
C LEU A 12 -3.09 1.39 1.23
N VAL A 13 -2.49 1.60 0.07
CA VAL A 13 -1.86 2.87 -0.28
C VAL A 13 -2.76 3.57 -1.29
N ARG A 14 -3.25 4.76 -0.95
CA ARG A 14 -3.91 5.65 -1.90
C ARG A 14 -2.88 6.62 -2.44
N ALA A 15 -2.75 6.66 -3.76
CA ALA A 15 -1.84 7.54 -4.46
C ALA A 15 -2.55 8.23 -5.61
N MET A 16 -2.14 9.45 -5.92
CA MET A 16 -2.61 10.19 -7.09
C MET A 16 -1.59 10.05 -8.22
N VAL A 17 -2.06 9.67 -9.41
CA VAL A 17 -1.25 9.47 -10.62
C VAL A 17 -1.92 10.22 -11.75
N ASP A 18 -1.26 11.24 -12.29
CA ASP A 18 -1.79 12.02 -13.42
C ASP A 18 -3.27 12.43 -13.19
N GLU A 19 -3.58 12.92 -11.98
CA GLU A 19 -4.92 13.35 -11.51
C GLU A 19 -5.93 12.22 -11.26
N GLU A 20 -5.56 10.96 -11.47
CA GLU A 20 -6.38 9.80 -11.11
C GLU A 20 -6.01 9.25 -9.72
N GLN A 21 -7.02 8.91 -8.93
CA GLN A 21 -6.82 8.26 -7.64
C GLN A 21 -6.66 6.74 -7.82
N VAL A 22 -5.52 6.23 -7.35
CA VAL A 22 -5.12 4.84 -7.46
C VAL A 22 -4.99 4.24 -6.06
N GLU A 23 -5.60 3.09 -5.85
CA GLU A 23 -5.44 2.31 -4.63
C GLU A 23 -4.56 1.09 -4.91
N VAL A 24 -3.53 0.92 -4.07
CA VAL A 24 -2.52 -0.12 -4.20
C VAL A 24 -2.48 -0.94 -2.91
N LEU A 25 -2.72 -2.24 -3.04
CA LEU A 25 -2.56 -3.18 -1.94
C LEU A 25 -1.11 -3.67 -1.92
N ILE A 26 -0.46 -3.65 -0.76
CA ILE A 26 0.87 -4.24 -0.55
C ILE A 26 0.73 -5.34 0.50
N PHE A 27 1.05 -6.57 0.10
CA PHE A 27 1.03 -7.74 0.98
C PHE A 27 2.18 -8.69 0.66
N LYS A 28 2.91 -9.15 1.69
CA LYS A 28 4.03 -10.10 1.57
C LYS A 28 5.11 -9.74 0.51
N GLY A 29 5.27 -8.46 0.18
CA GLY A 29 6.25 -7.99 -0.79
C GLY A 29 5.75 -7.98 -2.24
N VAL A 30 4.45 -8.24 -2.45
CA VAL A 30 3.78 -8.06 -3.73
C VAL A 30 2.91 -6.81 -3.64
N SER A 31 2.92 -5.99 -4.68
CA SER A 31 2.00 -4.86 -4.86
C SER A 31 0.95 -5.21 -5.93
N SER A 32 -0.30 -4.82 -5.68
CA SER A 32 -1.40 -5.00 -6.63
C SER A 32 -2.22 -3.71 -6.69
N CYS A 33 -2.36 -3.11 -7.87
CA CYS A 33 -3.28 -2.00 -8.08
C CYS A 33 -4.72 -2.53 -8.10
N LEU A 34 -5.60 -1.89 -7.34
CA LEU A 34 -7.03 -2.17 -7.30
C LEU A 34 -7.82 -1.23 -8.23
N SER A 35 -7.25 -0.08 -8.63
CA SER A 35 -7.95 0.92 -9.46
C SER A 35 -7.83 0.73 -10.98
N TYR A 36 -6.80 0.04 -11.48
CA TYR A 36 -6.66 -0.29 -12.90
C TYR A 36 -6.02 -1.66 -13.10
N ARG A 37 -6.21 -2.21 -14.32
CA ARG A 37 -5.63 -3.48 -14.74
C ARG A 37 -4.11 -3.41 -14.54
N THR A 38 -3.57 -4.14 -13.57
CA THR A 38 -2.13 -4.28 -13.37
C THR A 38 -1.48 -4.72 -14.69
N SER A 39 -0.48 -3.97 -15.14
CA SER A 39 0.32 -4.39 -16.29
C SER A 39 0.92 -5.76 -15.98
N SER A 40 0.73 -6.74 -16.87
CA SER A 40 1.27 -8.10 -16.73
C SER A 40 2.80 -8.16 -16.82
N ASP A 41 3.44 -7.02 -17.10
CA ASP A 41 4.88 -6.89 -17.21
C ASP A 41 5.51 -6.68 -15.81
N PRO A 42 6.23 -7.68 -15.26
CA PRO A 42 6.84 -7.60 -13.94
C PRO A 42 7.99 -6.59 -13.86
N SER A 43 8.48 -6.07 -15.00
CA SER A 43 9.50 -5.01 -15.03
C SER A 43 8.90 -3.62 -14.90
N ARG A 44 7.59 -3.48 -15.10
CA ARG A 44 6.90 -2.19 -15.08
C ARG A 44 6.40 -1.91 -13.68
N SER A 45 6.99 -0.89 -13.04
CA SER A 45 6.57 -0.46 -11.71
C SER A 45 5.08 -0.15 -11.73
N VAL A 46 4.33 -0.87 -10.89
CA VAL A 46 2.86 -0.77 -10.80
C VAL A 46 2.43 0.63 -10.37
N VAL A 47 3.32 1.40 -9.78
CA VAL A 47 3.13 2.80 -9.36
C VAL A 47 4.08 3.67 -10.19
N PRO A 48 3.58 4.59 -11.04
CA PRO A 48 4.42 5.49 -11.82
C PRO A 48 5.33 6.33 -10.92
N ALA A 49 6.52 6.72 -11.40
CA ALA A 49 7.46 7.52 -10.62
C ALA A 49 6.90 8.88 -10.15
N LYS A 50 5.81 9.35 -10.77
CA LYS A 50 5.09 10.58 -10.42
C LYS A 50 3.95 10.38 -9.42
N ALA A 51 3.71 9.15 -8.95
CA ALA A 51 2.63 8.90 -8.02
C ALA A 51 2.90 9.60 -6.68
N VAL A 52 1.95 10.42 -6.25
CA VAL A 52 2.01 11.07 -4.93
C VAL A 52 1.20 10.22 -3.97
N ILE A 53 1.85 9.67 -2.94
CA ILE A 53 1.15 8.93 -1.88
C ILE A 53 0.35 9.93 -1.05
N GLU A 54 -0.98 9.83 -1.11
CA GLU A 54 -1.89 10.67 -0.31
C GLU A 54 -2.05 10.10 1.09
N SER A 55 -2.27 8.79 1.18
CA SER A 55 -2.52 8.13 2.46
C SER A 55 -2.14 6.66 2.43
N ILE A 56 -1.81 6.14 3.61
CA ILE A 56 -1.55 4.74 3.86
C ILE A 56 -2.46 4.27 4.99
N ASP A 57 -3.30 3.29 4.69
CA ASP A 57 -4.05 2.56 5.70
C ASP A 57 -3.31 1.25 6.01
N ARG A 58 -3.28 0.86 7.29
CA ARG A 58 -2.76 -0.41 7.76
C ARG A 58 -3.94 -1.30 8.08
N VAL A 59 -4.00 -2.46 7.46
CA VAL A 59 -5.10 -3.41 7.65
C VAL A 59 -4.55 -4.77 8.06
N ARG A 60 -5.33 -5.50 8.86
CA ARG A 60 -4.96 -6.83 9.32
C ARG A 60 -5.08 -7.83 8.18
N GLY A 61 -4.05 -8.65 8.02
CA GLY A 61 -4.03 -9.77 7.10
C GLY A 61 -4.71 -11.01 7.70
N PRO A 62 -5.27 -11.91 6.88
CA PRO A 62 -5.42 -11.79 5.42
C PRO A 62 -6.44 -10.70 5.05
N PHE A 63 -6.22 -10.02 3.92
CA PHE A 63 -7.12 -8.97 3.44
C PHE A 63 -8.45 -9.57 2.97
N ASP A 64 -9.54 -9.17 3.62
CA ASP A 64 -10.91 -9.48 3.18
C ASP A 64 -11.59 -8.18 2.73
N PRO A 65 -11.84 -7.98 1.43
CA PRO A 65 -12.51 -6.78 0.93
C PRO A 65 -13.96 -6.66 1.41
N SER A 66 -14.59 -7.75 1.84
CA SER A 66 -15.95 -7.74 2.39
C SER A 66 -15.98 -7.29 3.86
N ASN A 67 -14.84 -7.41 4.56
CA ASN A 67 -14.72 -7.06 5.97
C ASN A 67 -13.30 -6.60 6.33
N ILE A 68 -12.99 -5.35 5.95
CA ILE A 68 -11.66 -4.76 6.13
C ILE A 68 -11.42 -4.41 7.60
N HIS A 69 -10.45 -5.07 8.22
CA HIS A 69 -10.02 -4.80 9.59
C HIS A 69 -8.90 -3.77 9.62
N TYR A 70 -9.25 -2.51 9.81
CA TYR A 70 -8.28 -1.43 9.89
C TYR A 70 -7.57 -1.41 11.26
N ILE A 71 -6.25 -1.51 11.22
CA ILE A 71 -5.38 -1.26 12.36
C ILE A 71 -5.20 0.24 12.51
N GLU A 72 -5.05 0.96 11.40
CA GLU A 72 -4.86 2.40 11.36
C GLU A 72 -5.22 2.95 9.98
N LYS A 73 -5.71 4.19 9.94
CA LYS A 73 -6.17 4.85 8.71
C LYS A 73 -5.50 6.21 8.54
N GLY A 74 -5.35 6.61 7.29
CA GLY A 74 -4.98 7.99 6.91
C GLY A 74 -3.57 8.38 7.29
N LEU A 75 -2.62 7.42 7.36
CA LEU A 75 -1.24 7.76 7.65
C LEU A 75 -0.62 8.51 6.48
N THR A 76 0.01 9.64 6.77
CA THR A 76 0.90 10.29 5.81
C THR A 76 2.13 9.42 5.57
N PHE A 77 2.76 9.58 4.41
CA PHE A 77 3.97 8.84 4.07
C PHE A 77 5.10 9.05 5.10
N ASP A 78 5.26 10.27 5.61
CA ASP A 78 6.25 10.57 6.66
C ASP A 78 5.90 9.95 8.01
N ALA A 79 4.63 9.95 8.42
CA ALA A 79 4.20 9.27 9.64
C ALA A 79 4.48 7.75 9.55
N PHE A 80 4.20 7.16 8.39
CA PHE A 80 4.51 5.76 8.12
C PHE A 80 6.03 5.48 8.16
N LYS A 81 6.86 6.29 7.50
CA LYS A 81 8.34 6.17 7.52
C LYS A 81 8.91 6.30 8.94
N ASN A 82 8.44 7.28 9.72
CA ASN A 82 8.91 7.48 11.09
C ASN A 82 8.62 6.24 11.95
N ARG A 83 7.47 5.60 11.75
CA ARG A 83 7.15 4.35 12.43
C ARG A 83 8.07 3.20 12.03
N LEU A 84 8.41 3.08 10.75
CA LEU A 84 9.39 2.07 10.29
C LEU A 84 10.72 2.25 11.00
N ARG A 85 11.16 3.50 11.18
CA ARG A 85 12.43 3.83 11.82
C ARG A 85 12.43 3.53 13.33
N ASN A 86 11.30 3.69 14.01
CA ASN A 86 11.16 3.46 15.45
C ASN A 86 10.94 1.99 15.84
N LYS A 87 10.85 1.07 14.88
CA LYS A 87 10.68 -0.38 15.14
C LYS A 87 12.00 -1.17 15.02
N ASN A 88 13.13 -0.46 14.89
CA ASN A 88 14.49 -1.02 14.86
C ASN A 88 15.22 -0.83 16.19
#